data_AF-A0A1Q6F3X5-F1
#
_entry.id   AF-A0A1Q6F3X5-F1
#
_cell.length_a   1.000
_cell.length_b   1.000
_cell.length_c   1.000
_cell.angle_alpha   90.00
_cell.angle_beta   90.00
_cell.angle_gamma   90.00
#
_symmetry.space_group_name_H-M   'P 1'
#
loop_
_entity.id
_entity.type
_entity.pdbx_description
1 polymer ?
#
loop_
_entity_poly.entity_id
_entity_poly.type
_entity_poly.pdbx_seq_one_letter_code
_entity_poly.pdbx_strand_id
1 'polypeptide(L)'
;MSRIEAAINPMYCVPKRSDLSLIGSAFEAAGFRCVRIRTECEAEHRTKGGDPRRHGMLILDGDRVILEISRSKKAECKTAGSAV
;
A
#
# COMPACT_ATOMS: atom_id res chain seq x y z
N MET A 1 1.64 10.68 25.35
CA MET A 1 0.94 9.54 24.71
C MET A 1 1.95 8.82 23.85
N SER A 2 2.30 7.61 24.25
CA SER A 2 3.43 6.83 23.75
C SER A 2 3.38 6.69 22.23
N ARG A 3 4.43 7.15 21.55
CA ARG A 3 4.65 6.91 20.12
C ARG A 3 4.82 5.41 19.95
N ILE A 4 3.79 4.74 19.46
CA ILE A 4 3.93 3.42 18.86
C ILE A 4 4.76 3.69 17.61
N GLU A 5 6.04 3.30 17.61
CA GLU A 5 6.84 3.20 16.40
C GLU A 5 6.07 2.29 15.44
N ALA A 6 5.36 2.87 14.49
CA ALA A 6 4.75 2.10 13.42
C ALA A 6 5.91 1.41 12.70
N ALA A 7 5.98 0.09 12.83
CA ALA A 7 6.93 -0.73 12.10
C ALA A 7 6.96 -0.25 10.64
N ILE A 8 8.14 0.10 10.15
CA ILE A 8 8.34 0.52 8.77
C ILE A 8 8.09 -0.73 7.93
N ASN A 9 6.83 -0.97 7.58
CA ASN A 9 6.48 -2.12 6.76
C ASN A 9 7.03 -1.87 5.35
N PRO A 10 7.66 -2.88 4.72
CA PRO A 10 8.10 -2.72 3.35
C PRO A 10 6.89 -2.34 2.50
N MET A 11 7.05 -1.29 1.70
CA MET A 11 6.02 -0.79 0.80
C MET A 11 6.43 -1.09 -0.63
N TYR A 12 5.53 -1.72 -1.39
CA TYR A 12 5.74 -2.09 -2.77
C TYR A 12 4.77 -1.35 -3.70
N CYS A 13 5.26 -0.82 -4.81
CA CYS A 13 4.45 -0.08 -5.77
C CYS A 13 4.15 -0.94 -7.00
N VAL A 14 2.88 -0.99 -7.40
CA VAL A 14 2.47 -1.68 -8.65
C VAL A 14 1.73 -0.73 -9.59
N PRO A 15 2.05 -0.72 -10.90
CA PRO A 15 1.42 0.19 -11.83
C PRO A 15 -0.01 -0.22 -12.21
N LYS A 16 -0.29 -1.52 -12.30
CA LYS A 16 -1.59 -2.03 -12.77
C LYS A 16 -2.41 -2.62 -11.63
N ARG A 17 -3.73 -2.52 -11.76
CA ARG A 17 -4.68 -3.16 -10.84
C ARG A 17 -4.65 -4.68 -10.95
N SER A 18 -4.32 -5.22 -12.12
CA SER A 18 -4.13 -6.66 -12.33
C SER A 18 -3.05 -7.23 -11.42
N ASP A 19 -1.96 -6.49 -11.25
CA ASP A 19 -0.80 -6.93 -10.48
C ASP A 19 -1.14 -7.03 -8.99
N LEU A 20 -1.97 -6.10 -8.47
CA LEU A 20 -2.53 -6.21 -7.12
C LEU A 20 -3.32 -7.51 -6.93
N SER A 21 -4.17 -7.86 -7.89
CA SER A 21 -4.95 -9.10 -7.80
C SER A 21 -4.06 -10.33 -7.89
N LEU A 22 -3.09 -10.34 -8.81
CA LEU A 22 -2.16 -11.46 -9.00
C LEU A 22 -1.32 -11.71 -7.74
N ILE A 23 -0.74 -10.65 -7.18
CA ILE A 23 0.06 -10.73 -5.96
C ILE A 23 -0.82 -11.15 -4.77
N GLY A 24 -2.00 -10.55 -4.63
CA GLY A 24 -2.96 -10.91 -3.58
C GLY A 24 -3.32 -12.39 -3.60
N SER A 25 -3.67 -12.92 -4.77
CA SER A 25 -3.99 -14.34 -4.93
C SER A 25 -2.81 -15.26 -4.64
N ALA A 26 -1.57 -14.85 -4.97
CA ALA A 26 -0.38 -15.62 -4.65
C ALA A 26 -0.14 -15.69 -3.12
N PHE A 27 -0.30 -14.57 -2.41
CA PHE A 27 -0.17 -14.54 -0.95
C PHE A 27 -1.31 -15.28 -0.25
N GLU A 28 -2.54 -15.18 -0.75
CA GLU A 28 -3.68 -15.96 -0.24
C GLU A 28 -3.44 -17.47 -0.42
N ALA A 29 -2.92 -17.89 -1.58
CA ALA A 29 -2.56 -19.29 -1.82
C ALA A 29 -1.42 -19.78 -0.92
N ALA A 30 -0.55 -18.87 -0.46
CA ALA A 30 0.48 -19.15 0.52
C ALA A 30 -0.01 -19.08 1.98
N GLY A 31 -1.30 -18.82 2.22
CA GLY A 31 -1.92 -18.81 3.55
C GLY A 31 -1.94 -17.45 4.27
N PHE A 32 -1.51 -16.38 3.61
CA PHE A 32 -1.57 -15.03 4.18
C PHE A 32 -2.95 -14.40 4.01
N ARG A 33 -3.30 -13.48 4.92
CA ARG A 33 -4.54 -12.71 4.78
C ARG A 33 -4.26 -11.44 3.97
N CYS A 34 -5.00 -11.27 2.88
CA CYS A 34 -4.90 -10.10 2.02
C CYS A 34 -6.11 -9.18 2.20
N VAL A 35 -5.89 -7.90 2.52
CA VAL A 35 -6.97 -6.91 2.70
C VAL A 35 -6.85 -5.81 1.67
N ARG A 36 -7.90 -5.60 0.87
CA ARG A 36 -7.96 -4.49 -0.09
C ARG A 36 -8.23 -3.18 0.63
N ILE A 37 -7.41 -2.18 0.35
CA ILE A 37 -7.53 -0.85 0.94
C ILE A 37 -7.53 0.25 -0.12
N ARG A 38 -7.91 1.46 0.28
CA ARG A 38 -7.69 2.68 -0.49
C ARG A 38 -6.73 3.58 0.29
N THR A 39 -5.51 3.74 -0.21
CA THR A 39 -4.46 4.57 0.41
C THR A 39 -4.34 5.89 -0.30
N GLU A 40 -4.07 6.95 0.45
CA GLU A 40 -3.66 8.22 -0.13
C GLU A 40 -2.17 8.08 -0.52
N CYS A 41 -1.86 8.21 -1.80
CA CYS A 41 -0.47 8.26 -2.24
C CYS A 41 -0.06 9.71 -2.47
N GLU A 42 1.02 10.14 -1.83
CA GLU A 42 1.58 11.50 -1.99
C GLU A 42 2.44 11.66 -3.24
N ALA A 43 2.35 10.76 -4.23
CA ALA A 43 3.05 10.95 -5.49
C ALA A 43 2.66 12.33 -6.04
N GLU A 44 3.67 13.18 -6.22
CA GLU A 44 3.65 14.61 -6.62
C GLU A 44 2.94 14.88 -7.96
N HIS A 45 1.69 14.47 -8.09
CA HIS A 45 0.83 14.76 -9.22
C HIS A 45 -0.50 15.26 -8.66
N ARG A 46 -0.42 16.38 -7.92
CA ARG A 46 -1.54 17.31 -7.70
C ARG A 46 -1.96 18.01 -9.00
N THR A 47 -1.39 17.64 -10.14
CA THR A 47 -1.79 18.17 -11.44
C THR A 47 -3.05 17.43 -11.92
N LYS A 48 -4.18 18.14 -11.86
CA LYS A 48 -5.48 17.83 -12.49
C LYS A 48 -6.53 17.04 -11.68
N GLY A 49 -6.81 17.43 -10.44
CA GLY A 49 -8.13 17.21 -9.80
C GLY A 49 -8.66 15.77 -9.70
N GLY A 50 -7.80 14.75 -9.83
CA GLY A 50 -8.18 13.35 -9.70
C GLY A 50 -8.18 12.88 -8.25
N ASP A 51 -8.97 11.85 -7.95
CA ASP A 51 -9.00 11.22 -6.61
C ASP A 51 -7.56 10.83 -6.19
N PRO A 52 -7.03 11.39 -5.08
CA PRO A 52 -5.71 11.08 -4.57
C PRO A 52 -5.63 9.65 -4.02
N ARG A 53 -6.78 9.02 -3.75
CA ARG A 53 -6.83 7.65 -3.25
C ARG A 53 -6.50 6.66 -4.35
N ARG A 54 -5.62 5.73 -4.02
CA ARG A 54 -5.18 4.64 -4.87
C ARG A 54 -5.65 3.33 -4.27
N HIS A 55 -5.97 2.37 -5.14
CA HIS A 55 -6.18 1.00 -4.69
C HIS A 55 -4.87 0.46 -4.14
N GLY A 56 -4.95 -0.19 -2.99
CA GLY A 56 -3.83 -0.88 -2.37
C GLY A 56 -4.27 -2.20 -1.75
N MET A 57 -3.31 -2.88 -1.16
CA MET A 57 -3.49 -4.14 -0.48
C MET A 57 -2.53 -4.23 0.70
N LEU A 58 -3.03 -4.74 1.83
CA LEU A 58 -2.19 -5.14 2.97
C LEU A 58 -2.09 -6.66 2.98
N ILE A 59 -0.88 -7.16 3.13
CA ILE A 59 -0.62 -8.56 3.44
C ILE A 59 -0.39 -8.65 4.93
N LEU A 60 -1.15 -9.52 5.59
CA LEU A 60 -1.11 -9.73 7.02
C LEU A 60 -0.62 -11.13 7.36
N ASP A 61 0.19 -11.21 8.40
CA ASP A 61 0.52 -12.43 9.13
C ASP A 61 -0.03 -12.29 10.56
N GLY A 62 -1.14 -12.98 10.84
CA GLY A 62 -1.96 -12.73 12.02
C GLY A 62 -2.47 -11.28 12.06
N ASP A 63 -2.08 -10.54 13.11
CA ASP A 63 -2.42 -9.12 13.31
C ASP A 63 -1.33 -8.15 12.84
N ARG A 64 -0.24 -8.66 12.26
CA ARG A 64 0.87 -7.84 11.77
C ARG A 64 0.73 -7.61 10.28
N VAL A 65 0.84 -6.35 9.86
CA VAL A 65 1.03 -6.01 8.45
C VAL A 65 2.49 -6.30 8.10
N ILE A 66 2.73 -7.16 7.11
CA ILE A 66 4.08 -7.53 6.68
C ILE A 66 4.49 -6.89 5.35
N LEU A 67 3.51 -6.46 4.55
CA LEU A 67 3.73 -5.80 3.26
C LEU A 67 2.54 -4.92 2.94
N GLU A 68 2.83 -3.66 2.58
CA GLU A 68 1.85 -2.75 2.00
C GLU A 68 2.10 -2.63 0.49
N ILE A 69 1.06 -2.82 -0.31
CA ILE A 69 1.13 -2.67 -1.77
C ILE A 69 0.23 -1.51 -2.18
N SER A 70 0.78 -0.53 -2.87
CA SER A 70 0.03 0.62 -3.38
C SER A 70 0.07 0.68 -4.90
N ARG A 71 -1.08 0.97 -5.52
CA ARG A 71 -1.14 1.15 -6.98
C ARG A 71 -0.63 2.52 -7.40
N SER A 72 0.54 2.56 -8.01
CA SER A 72 1.17 3.79 -8.50
C SER A 72 1.94 3.59 -9.79
N LYS A 73 1.91 4.61 -10.66
CA LYS A 73 2.71 4.64 -11.88
C LYS A 73 4.19 4.95 -11.62
N LYS A 74 4.54 5.49 -10.45
CA LYS A 74 5.93 5.80 -10.06
C LYS A 74 6.29 5.02 -8.80
N ALA A 75 7.52 4.50 -8.75
CA ALA A 75 8.07 3.77 -7.61
C ALA A 75 8.19 4.62 -6.33
N GLU A 76 8.03 5.94 -6.46
CA GLU A 76 8.16 6.93 -5.39
C GLU A 76 6.80 7.35 -4.81
N CYS A 77 5.84 6.43 -4.63
CA CYS A 77 4.78 6.73 -3.66
C CYS A 77 5.43 6.70 -2.29
N LYS A 78 5.75 7.86 -1.74
CA LYS A 78 5.87 7.98 -0.29
C LYS A 78 4.44 7.94 0.22
N THR A 79 4.11 6.98 1.08
CA THR A 79 2.91 7.11 1.92
C THR A 79 3.06 8.42 2.70
N ALA A 80 1.95 9.15 2.87
CA ALA A 80 1.90 10.28 3.78
C ALA A 80 2.28 9.77 5.17
N GLY A 81 3.54 9.98 5.53
CA GLY A 81 4.18 9.34 6.67
C GLY A 81 5.58 9.87 6.95
N SER A 82 5.89 11.08 6.47
CA SER A 82 6.86 11.97 7.13
C SER A 82 6.69 13.38 6.57
N ALA A 83 5.64 14.07 7.01
CA ALA A 83 5.58 15.51 7.08
C ALA A 83 5.03 15.85 8.46
N VAL A 84 5.91 16.32 9.35
CA VAL A 84 5.56 17.19 10.46
C VAL A 84 5.15 18.53 9.87
#